data_AF-A0AA85EQ53-F1
#
_entry.id   AF-A0AA85EQ53-F1
#
_cell.length_a   1.000
_cell.length_b   1.000
_cell.length_c   1.000
_cell.angle_alpha   90.00
_cell.angle_beta   90.00
_cell.angle_gamma   90.00
#
_symmetry.space_group_name_H-M   'P 1'
#
loop_
_entity.id
_entity.type
_entity.pdbx_description
1 polymer ?
#
loop_
_entity_poly.entity_id
_entity_poly.type
_entity_poly.pdbx_seq_one_letter_code
_entity_poly.pdbx_strand_id
1 'polypeptide(L)'
;MWGRVALFSGARKYCSAQSNYMLNELCILVDKCDHVLGFANKKTCHEVLFGKSLLHRAFSLFLFQEDASSETNHRGLRLLVQKRSSSKLTFPSLWSNTCCSHPIMNFPDELVELDAIGVKKAAQRKLLHELGIKNTFVPLNRIHFLGRVLYAAPNEPCTQTALAEHELDYILVSVLDPIATRNLPDTDLMKLNPDEVSDVRWMTFSDFNYMKCSPRDHMNTAKTSDSDFCRSSITPWLRGLLARGLLQKLFSWAEASCGNHLRENFLAEDQSWDRTKIIHLSSEDVK
;
A
#
# COMPACT_ATOMS: atom_id res chain seq x y z
N MET A 1 53.11 -22.87 -5.85
CA MET A 1 52.28 -21.72 -6.29
C MET A 1 50.83 -22.04 -6.00
N TRP A 2 50.26 -21.50 -4.91
CA TRP A 2 48.83 -21.60 -4.64
C TRP A 2 48.20 -20.26 -5.03
N GLY A 3 47.42 -20.27 -6.12
CA GLY A 3 46.72 -19.10 -6.64
C GLY A 3 45.61 -18.68 -5.69
N ARG A 4 45.60 -17.40 -5.32
CA ARG A 4 44.51 -16.77 -4.55
C ARG A 4 43.25 -16.74 -5.43
N VAL A 5 42.20 -17.42 -4.99
CA VAL A 5 40.85 -17.21 -5.50
C VAL A 5 40.37 -15.86 -4.97
N ALA A 6 40.14 -14.92 -5.86
CA ALA A 6 39.50 -13.65 -5.54
C ALA A 6 38.01 -13.92 -5.23
N LEU A 7 37.62 -13.77 -3.97
CA LEU A 7 36.21 -13.66 -3.59
C LEU A 7 35.69 -12.31 -4.07
N PHE A 8 34.95 -12.31 -5.18
CA PHE A 8 34.16 -11.17 -5.60
C PHE A 8 32.95 -11.02 -4.66
N SER A 9 33.06 -10.19 -3.62
CA SER A 9 31.93 -9.77 -2.80
C SER A 9 31.16 -8.65 -3.52
N GLY A 10 30.35 -9.02 -4.51
CA GLY A 10 29.40 -8.11 -5.17
C GLY A 10 28.15 -7.87 -4.32
N ALA A 11 28.29 -7.47 -3.05
CA ALA A 11 27.14 -7.05 -2.25
C ALA A 11 26.80 -5.60 -2.60
N ARG A 12 25.70 -5.40 -3.34
CA ARG A 12 25.12 -4.06 -3.55
C ARG A 12 24.85 -3.49 -2.15
N LYS A 13 25.58 -2.46 -1.75
CA LYS A 13 25.44 -1.82 -0.43
C LYS A 13 24.04 -1.19 -0.37
N TYR A 14 23.12 -1.83 0.33
CA TYR A 14 21.80 -1.27 0.59
C TYR A 14 21.97 0.05 1.37
N CYS A 15 21.03 0.99 1.20
CA CYS A 15 21.00 2.19 2.04
C CYS A 15 20.97 1.76 3.52
N SER A 16 21.76 2.43 4.36
CA SER A 16 21.89 2.10 5.78
C SER A 16 20.54 2.13 6.50
N ALA A 17 19.64 3.04 6.11
CA ALA A 17 18.29 3.16 6.65
C ALA A 17 17.45 1.90 6.38
N GLN A 18 17.37 1.44 5.12
CA GLN A 18 16.59 0.25 4.76
C GLN A 18 17.14 -1.02 5.42
N SER A 19 18.47 -1.15 5.52
CA SER A 19 19.08 -2.28 6.25
C SER A 19 18.73 -2.25 7.74
N ASN A 20 18.71 -1.07 8.35
CA ASN A 20 18.33 -0.90 9.75
C ASN A 20 16.86 -1.31 9.98
N TYR A 21 15.95 -0.90 9.09
CA TYR A 21 14.53 -1.30 9.18
C TYR A 21 14.37 -2.81 9.09
N MET A 22 15.06 -3.46 8.16
CA MET A 22 14.99 -4.91 7.99
C MET A 22 15.40 -5.72 9.22
N LEU A 23 16.40 -5.25 9.96
CA LEU A 23 16.96 -5.98 11.09
C LEU A 23 16.25 -5.67 12.42
N ASN A 24 15.75 -4.44 12.58
CA ASN A 24 15.29 -3.94 13.87
C ASN A 24 13.76 -3.79 13.99
N GLU A 25 13.02 -3.72 12.88
CA GLU A 25 11.55 -3.73 12.91
C GLU A 25 11.05 -5.16 13.06
N LEU A 26 10.28 -5.42 14.12
CA LEU A 26 9.70 -6.72 14.43
C LEU A 26 8.23 -6.78 14.00
N CYS A 27 7.96 -7.47 12.89
CA CYS A 27 6.62 -7.69 12.36
C CYS A 27 5.86 -8.75 13.18
N ILE A 28 4.53 -8.67 13.16
CA ILE A 28 3.63 -9.61 13.84
C ILE A 28 3.41 -10.82 12.94
N LEU A 29 3.86 -12.00 13.35
CA LEU A 29 3.56 -13.26 12.67
C LEU A 29 2.14 -13.70 13.01
N VAL A 30 1.37 -14.13 12.01
CA VAL A 30 -0.02 -14.55 12.20
C VAL A 30 -0.35 -15.84 11.46
N ASP A 31 -1.41 -16.51 11.88
CA ASP A 31 -2.03 -17.57 11.10
C ASP A 31 -3.00 -17.00 10.05
N LYS A 32 -3.64 -17.87 9.26
CA LYS A 32 -4.62 -17.48 8.23
C LYS A 32 -5.93 -16.93 8.78
N CYS A 33 -6.17 -17.08 10.08
CA CYS A 33 -7.31 -16.54 10.79
C CYS A 33 -6.96 -15.23 11.51
N ASP A 34 -5.76 -14.70 11.28
CA ASP A 34 -5.23 -13.47 11.89
C ASP A 34 -4.95 -13.60 13.40
N HIS A 35 -4.71 -14.81 13.90
CA HIS A 35 -4.24 -14.99 15.28
C HIS A 35 -2.73 -14.80 15.36
N VAL A 36 -2.26 -14.04 16.37
CA VAL A 36 -0.85 -13.79 16.60
C VAL A 36 -0.12 -15.08 17.00
N LEU A 37 0.95 -15.40 16.27
CA LEU A 37 1.83 -16.55 16.51
C LEU A 37 3.16 -16.15 17.16
N GLY A 38 3.54 -14.88 17.04
CA GLY A 38 4.80 -14.35 17.57
C GLY A 38 5.31 -13.17 16.75
N PHE A 39 6.61 -12.94 16.81
CA PHE A 39 7.25 -11.82 16.12
C PHE A 39 8.54 -12.28 15.44
N ALA A 40 8.83 -11.70 14.28
CA ALA A 40 10.12 -11.87 13.61
C ALA A 40 10.55 -10.54 13.00
N ASN A 41 11.86 -10.35 12.82
CA ASN A 41 12.31 -9.15 12.12
C ASN A 41 11.80 -9.15 10.67
N LYS A 42 11.67 -7.94 10.12
CA LYS A 42 11.16 -7.72 8.78
C LYS A 42 11.93 -8.50 7.72
N LYS A 43 13.25 -8.62 7.84
CA LYS A 43 14.07 -9.45 6.96
C LYS A 43 13.58 -10.90 6.91
N THR A 44 13.47 -11.54 8.08
CA THR A 44 13.01 -12.92 8.20
C THR A 44 11.58 -13.10 7.69
N CYS A 45 10.72 -12.09 7.85
CA CYS A 45 9.35 -12.15 7.33
C CYS A 45 9.29 -12.16 5.80
N HIS A 46 10.20 -11.47 5.13
CA HIS A 46 10.19 -11.31 3.67
C HIS A 46 11.18 -12.24 2.96
N GLU A 47 12.11 -12.89 3.66
CA GLU A 47 12.99 -13.88 3.06
C GLU A 47 12.22 -15.16 2.68
N VAL A 48 12.47 -15.65 1.47
CA VAL A 48 11.92 -16.92 1.00
C VAL A 48 12.78 -18.05 1.55
N LEU A 49 12.24 -18.76 2.53
CA LEU A 49 12.84 -19.96 3.12
C LEU A 49 12.03 -21.18 2.69
N PHE A 50 12.69 -22.20 2.14
CA PHE A 50 12.03 -23.42 1.67
C PHE A 50 10.87 -23.16 0.69
N GLY A 51 11.01 -22.13 -0.14
CA GLY A 51 10.03 -21.76 -1.18
C GLY A 51 8.88 -20.87 -0.72
N LYS A 52 8.85 -20.39 0.54
CA LYS A 52 7.81 -19.47 1.05
C LYS A 52 8.39 -18.44 2.03
N SER A 53 7.76 -17.27 2.11
CA SER A 53 7.98 -16.30 3.19
C SER A 53 6.96 -16.50 4.33
N LEU A 54 7.27 -15.99 5.52
CA LEU A 54 6.41 -16.14 6.69
C LEU A 54 5.17 -15.25 6.57
N LEU A 55 4.01 -15.79 6.97
CA LEU A 55 2.78 -15.01 7.04
C LEU A 55 2.87 -13.99 8.18
N HIS A 56 2.66 -12.72 7.86
CA HIS A 56 2.69 -11.63 8.82
C HIS A 56 1.60 -10.60 8.56
N ARG A 57 1.23 -9.85 9.61
CA ARG A 57 0.19 -8.82 9.54
C ARG A 57 0.72 -7.57 8.86
N ALA A 58 -0.07 -7.01 7.95
CA ALA A 58 0.26 -5.80 7.20
C ALA A 58 -0.94 -4.84 7.13
N PHE A 59 -0.74 -3.66 6.55
CA PHE A 59 -1.80 -2.74 6.19
C PHE A 59 -1.54 -2.04 4.87
N SER A 60 -2.63 -1.67 4.20
CA SER A 60 -2.68 -0.84 3.01
C SER A 60 -3.65 0.30 3.24
N LEU A 61 -3.12 1.53 3.33
CA LEU A 61 -3.90 2.76 3.43
C LEU A 61 -4.21 3.35 2.05
N PHE A 62 -5.46 3.74 1.85
CA PHE A 62 -5.97 4.47 0.69
C PHE A 62 -6.45 5.85 1.14
N LEU A 63 -5.69 6.89 0.80
CA LEU A 63 -6.01 8.28 1.14
C LEU A 63 -6.61 9.00 -0.07
N PHE A 64 -7.82 9.51 0.10
CA PHE A 64 -8.55 10.24 -0.91
C PHE A 64 -8.59 11.74 -0.62
N GLN A 65 -8.73 12.54 -1.67
CA GLN A 65 -9.13 13.94 -1.59
C GLN A 65 -10.22 14.27 -2.60
N GLU A 66 -11.00 15.31 -2.33
CA GLU A 66 -11.96 15.85 -3.30
C GLU A 66 -11.25 16.43 -4.52
N ASP A 67 -11.77 16.11 -5.71
CA ASP A 67 -11.30 16.72 -6.95
C ASP A 67 -11.87 18.13 -7.10
N ALA A 68 -11.08 19.13 -6.70
CA ALA A 68 -11.43 20.53 -6.82
C ALA A 68 -11.52 21.05 -8.29
N SER A 69 -11.07 20.27 -9.28
CA SER A 69 -11.08 20.64 -10.69
C SER A 69 -12.32 20.15 -11.46
N SER A 70 -13.25 19.46 -10.80
CA SER A 70 -14.52 19.07 -11.44
C SER A 70 -15.41 20.30 -11.65
N GLU A 71 -15.50 20.77 -12.89
CA GLU A 71 -16.45 21.81 -13.33
C GLU A 71 -17.90 21.30 -13.38
N THR A 72 -18.11 20.00 -13.15
CA THR A 72 -19.44 19.39 -13.06
C THR A 72 -19.92 19.40 -11.62
N ASN A 73 -21.23 19.45 -11.40
CA ASN A 73 -21.86 19.27 -10.07
C ASN A 73 -21.61 17.87 -9.45
N HIS A 74 -20.71 17.05 -10.01
CA HIS A 74 -20.24 15.79 -9.45
C HIS A 74 -18.88 16.00 -8.79
N ARG A 75 -18.85 15.90 -7.46
CA ARG A 75 -17.63 15.85 -6.66
C ARG A 75 -16.97 14.49 -6.86
N GLY A 76 -15.93 14.42 -7.69
CA GLY A 76 -15.11 13.23 -7.82
C GLY A 76 -14.07 13.13 -6.70
N LEU A 77 -13.50 11.93 -6.51
CA LEU A 77 -12.36 11.73 -5.61
C LEU A 77 -11.11 11.32 -6.39
N ARG A 78 -9.95 11.75 -5.86
CA ARG A 78 -8.63 11.27 -6.30
C ARG A 78 -7.96 10.50 -5.17
N LEU A 79 -7.40 9.35 -5.50
CA LEU A 79 -6.57 8.53 -4.63
C LEU A 79 -5.11 8.98 -4.73
N LEU A 80 -4.45 9.16 -3.59
CA LEU A 80 -2.99 9.36 -3.54
C LEU A 80 -2.29 8.02 -3.77
N VAL A 81 -1.48 7.94 -4.82
CA VAL A 81 -0.57 6.82 -5.07
C VAL A 81 0.88 7.26 -4.89
N GLN A 82 1.75 6.32 -4.52
CA GLN A 82 3.18 6.57 -4.39
C GLN A 82 4.00 5.67 -5.31
N LYS A 83 5.11 6.18 -5.83
CA LYS A 83 6.16 5.39 -6.49
C LYS A 83 7.22 5.07 -5.46
N ARG A 84 7.35 3.78 -5.13
CA ARG A 84 8.35 3.28 -4.18
C ARG A 84 9.75 3.71 -4.61
N SER A 85 10.61 4.11 -3.68
CA SER A 85 11.99 4.47 -4.00
C SER A 85 12.75 3.29 -4.61
N SER A 86 13.79 3.59 -5.37
CA SER A 86 14.72 2.56 -5.88
C SER A 86 15.56 1.92 -4.75
N SER A 87 15.61 2.54 -3.57
CA SER A 87 16.29 2.02 -2.39
C SER A 87 15.49 0.93 -1.65
N LYS A 88 14.18 0.80 -1.91
CA LYS A 88 13.36 -0.25 -1.27
C LYS A 88 13.88 -1.64 -1.60
N LEU A 89 13.88 -2.51 -0.61
CA LEU A 89 14.34 -3.89 -0.77
C LEU A 89 13.31 -4.76 -1.48
N THR A 90 12.03 -4.56 -1.15
CA THR A 90 10.90 -5.19 -1.83
C THR A 90 10.23 -4.19 -2.76
N PHE A 91 9.90 -4.63 -3.97
CA PHE A 91 9.18 -3.89 -4.99
C PHE A 91 9.73 -2.47 -5.26
N PRO A 92 11.05 -2.29 -5.48
CA PRO A 92 11.60 -0.98 -5.77
C PRO A 92 11.01 -0.40 -7.06
N SER A 93 10.81 0.91 -7.08
CA SER A 93 10.35 1.67 -8.26
C SER A 93 8.95 1.33 -8.79
N LEU A 94 8.18 0.45 -8.11
CA LEU A 94 6.79 0.20 -8.46
C LEU A 94 5.85 1.24 -7.84
N TRP A 95 4.78 1.55 -8.56
CA TRP A 95 3.65 2.34 -8.08
C TRP A 95 2.76 1.51 -7.17
N SER A 96 2.26 2.12 -6.10
CA SER A 96 1.41 1.47 -5.12
C SER A 96 0.33 2.42 -4.61
N ASN A 97 -0.60 1.91 -3.79
CA ASN A 97 -1.51 2.76 -3.03
C ASN A 97 -0.74 3.65 -2.05
N THR A 98 -1.47 4.51 -1.33
CA THR A 98 -0.90 5.63 -0.57
C THR A 98 0.24 5.22 0.36
N CYS A 99 0.04 4.22 1.22
CA CYS A 99 1.06 3.75 2.15
C CYS A 99 0.80 2.29 2.53
N CYS A 100 1.83 1.45 2.45
CA CYS A 100 1.77 0.04 2.84
C CYS A 100 2.93 -0.28 3.78
N SER A 101 2.63 -0.89 4.92
CA SER A 101 3.65 -1.35 5.86
C SER A 101 3.05 -2.31 6.90
N HIS A 102 3.67 -2.38 8.07
CA HIS A 102 3.39 -3.36 9.10
C HIS A 102 3.17 -2.66 10.45
N PRO A 103 2.19 -3.09 11.25
CA PRO A 103 2.26 -2.88 12.69
C PRO A 103 3.47 -3.63 13.25
N ILE A 104 4.21 -3.03 14.18
CA ILE A 104 5.45 -3.61 14.71
C ILE A 104 5.49 -3.65 16.24
N MET A 105 6.12 -4.69 16.78
CA MET A 105 6.29 -4.89 18.23
C MET A 105 7.05 -3.75 18.91
N ASN A 106 7.92 -3.06 18.17
CA ASN A 106 8.68 -1.93 18.67
C ASN A 106 7.79 -0.77 19.15
N PHE A 107 6.53 -0.71 18.70
CA PHE A 107 5.52 0.26 19.15
C PHE A 107 4.36 -0.51 19.80
N PRO A 108 4.32 -0.66 21.14
CA PRO A 108 3.32 -1.50 21.83
C PRO A 108 1.87 -1.11 21.51
N ASP A 109 1.63 0.17 21.29
CA ASP A 109 0.33 0.71 20.89
C ASP A 109 -0.19 0.17 19.54
N GLU A 110 0.68 -0.34 18.68
CA GLU A 110 0.33 -0.95 17.39
C GLU A 110 -0.12 -2.40 17.52
N LEU A 111 0.01 -2.99 18.72
CA LEU A 111 -0.39 -4.37 19.01
C LEU A 111 -1.83 -4.48 19.49
N VAL A 112 -2.50 -3.36 19.74
CA VAL A 112 -3.89 -3.35 20.20
C VAL A 112 -4.82 -3.71 19.03
N GLU A 113 -5.48 -4.86 19.14
CA GLU A 113 -6.32 -5.40 18.04
C GLU A 113 -7.73 -4.81 18.01
N LEU A 114 -8.23 -4.31 19.15
CA LEU A 114 -9.58 -3.75 19.28
C LEU A 114 -9.81 -2.64 18.24
N ASP A 115 -10.88 -2.78 17.46
CA ASP A 115 -11.29 -1.85 16.39
C ASP A 115 -10.17 -1.53 15.38
N ALA A 116 -9.25 -2.48 15.18
CA ALA A 116 -8.04 -2.35 14.36
C ALA A 116 -7.17 -1.14 14.74
N ILE A 117 -7.26 -0.65 15.98
CA ILE A 117 -6.62 0.62 16.39
C ILE A 117 -5.10 0.57 16.26
N GLY A 118 -4.47 -0.57 16.56
CA GLY A 118 -3.03 -0.73 16.43
C GLY A 118 -2.55 -0.59 15.00
N VAL A 119 -3.28 -1.18 14.06
CA VAL A 119 -3.00 -1.08 12.62
C VAL A 119 -3.22 0.34 12.10
N LYS A 120 -4.25 1.05 12.59
CA LYS A 120 -4.46 2.48 12.27
C LYS A 120 -3.33 3.37 12.78
N LYS A 121 -2.78 3.10 13.97
CA LYS A 121 -1.62 3.81 14.52
C LYS A 121 -0.36 3.54 13.69
N ALA A 122 -0.15 2.30 13.26
CA ALA A 122 0.94 1.95 12.36
C ALA A 122 0.83 2.73 11.02
N ALA A 123 -0.39 2.84 10.48
CA ALA A 123 -0.65 3.63 9.29
C ALA A 123 -0.32 5.11 9.49
N GLN A 124 -0.70 5.73 10.62
CA GLN A 124 -0.30 7.12 10.92
C GLN A 124 1.22 7.30 10.99
N ARG A 125 1.91 6.44 11.74
CA ARG A 125 3.38 6.48 11.87
C ARG A 125 4.04 6.42 10.50
N LYS A 126 3.60 5.49 9.66
CA LYS A 126 4.20 5.23 8.34
C LYS A 126 3.80 6.28 7.31
N LEU A 127 2.59 6.81 7.37
CA LEU A 127 2.16 7.92 6.53
C LEU A 127 3.02 9.17 6.78
N LEU A 128 3.28 9.48 8.05
CA LEU A 128 4.18 10.57 8.43
C LEU A 128 5.63 10.27 8.00
N HIS A 129 6.11 9.04 8.19
CA HIS A 129 7.49 8.68 7.86
C HIS A 129 7.76 8.64 6.34
N GLU A 130 6.85 8.11 5.52
CA GLU A 130 7.05 7.94 4.08
C GLU A 130 6.68 9.20 3.30
N LEU A 131 5.54 9.81 3.60
CA LEU A 131 4.96 10.93 2.84
C LEU A 131 5.03 12.27 3.57
N GLY A 132 5.43 12.31 4.85
CA GLY A 132 5.48 13.54 5.64
C GLY A 132 4.11 14.10 6.05
N ILE A 133 3.01 13.39 5.74
CA ILE A 133 1.66 13.85 6.08
C ILE A 133 1.45 13.73 7.58
N LYS A 134 1.18 14.86 8.23
CA LYS A 134 0.96 14.94 9.67
C LYS A 134 -0.37 14.29 10.07
N ASN A 135 -0.37 13.64 11.24
CA ASN A 135 -1.55 13.01 11.83
C ASN A 135 -2.73 13.99 12.04
N THR A 136 -2.48 15.30 12.05
CA THR A 136 -3.53 16.33 12.10
C THR A 136 -4.44 16.32 10.88
N PHE A 137 -3.93 15.93 9.70
CA PHE A 137 -4.72 15.80 8.47
C PHE A 137 -5.45 14.45 8.39
N VAL A 138 -4.92 13.43 9.07
CA VAL A 138 -5.43 12.05 9.04
C VAL A 138 -5.55 11.50 10.48
N PRO A 139 -6.45 12.05 11.31
CA PRO A 139 -6.66 11.58 12.67
C PRO A 139 -7.25 10.16 12.70
N LEU A 140 -7.01 9.40 13.79
CA LEU A 140 -7.38 7.97 13.88
C LEU A 140 -8.88 7.70 13.65
N ASN A 141 -9.74 8.63 14.03
CA ASN A 141 -11.20 8.52 13.82
C ASN A 141 -11.63 8.70 12.36
N ARG A 142 -10.74 9.17 11.48
CA ARG A 142 -10.93 9.26 10.02
C ARG A 142 -10.23 8.13 9.26
N ILE A 143 -9.53 7.24 9.95
CA ILE A 143 -8.97 6.01 9.36
C ILE A 143 -9.97 4.88 9.61
N HIS A 144 -10.60 4.42 8.54
CA HIS A 144 -11.63 3.40 8.57
C HIS A 144 -11.06 2.06 8.13
N PHE A 145 -11.30 1.02 8.92
CA PHE A 145 -10.99 -0.36 8.56
C PHE A 145 -12.15 -0.94 7.76
N LEU A 146 -11.88 -1.47 6.56
CA LEU A 146 -12.92 -2.02 5.68
C LEU A 146 -12.86 -3.54 5.57
N GLY A 147 -11.69 -4.17 5.69
CA GLY A 147 -11.58 -5.62 5.59
C GLY A 147 -10.15 -6.08 5.49
N ARG A 148 -9.95 -7.39 5.34
CA ARG A 148 -8.63 -8.01 5.25
C ARG A 148 -8.46 -8.77 3.96
N VAL A 149 -7.24 -8.75 3.45
CA VAL A 149 -6.85 -9.44 2.24
C VAL A 149 -5.64 -10.35 2.53
N LEU A 150 -5.73 -11.63 2.17
CA LEU A 150 -4.61 -12.56 2.25
C LEU A 150 -4.00 -12.74 0.86
N TYR A 151 -2.71 -12.48 0.72
CA TYR A 151 -2.00 -12.65 -0.54
C TYR A 151 -0.53 -13.06 -0.33
N ALA A 152 0.09 -13.57 -1.39
CA ALA A 152 1.52 -13.78 -1.45
C ALA A 152 2.04 -13.39 -2.84
N ALA A 153 3.21 -12.75 -2.89
CA ALA A 153 3.82 -12.31 -4.14
C ALA A 153 5.34 -12.37 -4.07
N PRO A 154 6.03 -12.96 -5.06
CA PRO A 154 7.49 -12.87 -5.14
C PRO A 154 7.91 -11.42 -5.43
N ASN A 155 9.12 -11.04 -5.02
CA ASN A 155 9.63 -9.70 -5.27
C ASN A 155 9.74 -9.39 -6.78
N GLU A 156 9.31 -8.19 -7.18
CA GLU A 156 9.42 -7.66 -8.54
C GLU A 156 10.18 -6.32 -8.54
N PRO A 157 11.22 -6.12 -9.37
CA PRO A 157 11.82 -7.10 -10.27
C PRO A 157 12.49 -8.24 -9.50
N CYS A 158 12.55 -9.43 -10.12
CA CYS A 158 13.22 -10.57 -9.52
C CYS A 158 14.71 -10.26 -9.34
N THR A 159 15.16 -10.25 -8.09
CA THR A 159 16.56 -10.02 -7.70
C THR A 159 17.23 -11.32 -7.28
N GLN A 160 18.57 -11.33 -7.18
CA GLN A 160 19.33 -12.47 -6.65
C GLN A 160 18.94 -12.83 -5.20
N THR A 161 18.50 -11.86 -4.41
CA THR A 161 17.89 -12.10 -3.10
C THR A 161 16.45 -12.55 -3.28
N ALA A 162 16.13 -13.76 -2.78
CA ALA A 162 14.79 -14.32 -2.79
C ALA A 162 13.95 -13.66 -1.69
N LEU A 163 13.43 -12.46 -1.98
CA LEU A 163 12.44 -11.79 -1.14
C LEU A 163 11.02 -12.04 -1.70
N ALA A 164 10.02 -12.01 -0.82
CA ALA A 164 8.61 -12.12 -1.17
C ALA A 164 7.74 -11.48 -0.08
N GLU A 165 6.52 -11.13 -0.45
CA GLU A 165 5.44 -10.80 0.48
C GLU A 165 4.56 -12.03 0.71
N HIS A 166 4.11 -12.17 1.95
CA HIS A 166 3.07 -13.12 2.34
C HIS A 166 2.35 -12.50 3.53
N GLU A 167 1.26 -11.80 3.22
CA GLU A 167 0.67 -10.84 4.15
C GLU A 167 -0.81 -11.09 4.34
N LEU A 168 -1.23 -10.91 5.59
CA LEU A 168 -2.61 -10.66 5.94
C LEU A 168 -2.79 -9.15 6.11
N ASP A 169 -3.28 -8.53 5.06
CA ASP A 169 -3.25 -7.10 4.83
C ASP A 169 -4.58 -6.44 5.21
N TYR A 170 -4.52 -5.49 6.13
CA TYR A 170 -5.66 -4.67 6.55
C TYR A 170 -5.90 -3.53 5.56
N ILE A 171 -7.08 -3.52 4.95
CA ILE A 171 -7.51 -2.45 4.06
C ILE A 171 -8.05 -1.29 4.89
N LEU A 172 -7.30 -0.20 4.89
CA LEU A 172 -7.62 1.05 5.56
C LEU A 172 -7.95 2.14 4.55
N VAL A 173 -8.95 2.95 4.83
CA VAL A 173 -9.32 4.09 3.98
C VAL A 173 -9.45 5.35 4.82
N SER A 174 -9.08 6.49 4.22
CA SER A 174 -9.30 7.81 4.79
C SER A 174 -9.58 8.80 3.68
N VAL A 175 -10.42 9.80 3.97
CA VAL A 175 -10.60 10.96 3.09
C VAL A 175 -10.11 12.19 3.84
N LEU A 176 -9.26 12.99 3.18
CA LEU A 176 -8.85 14.29 3.70
C LEU A 176 -10.07 15.18 3.96
N ASP A 177 -10.02 15.96 5.03
CA ASP A 177 -11.06 16.94 5.32
C ASP A 177 -10.94 18.11 4.32
N PRO A 178 -11.94 18.32 3.45
CA PRO A 178 -11.87 19.34 2.40
C PRO A 178 -11.83 20.77 2.96
N ILE A 179 -12.21 20.99 4.22
CA ILE A 179 -12.06 22.28 4.89
C ILE A 179 -10.61 22.45 5.34
N ALA A 180 -10.03 21.42 5.96
CA ALA A 180 -8.67 21.48 6.49
C ALA A 180 -7.59 21.52 5.38
N THR A 181 -7.89 20.98 4.20
CA THR A 181 -6.95 20.91 3.07
C THR A 181 -7.28 21.87 1.93
N ARG A 182 -8.24 22.78 2.14
CA ARG A 182 -8.63 23.76 1.12
C ARG A 182 -7.45 24.64 0.72
N ASN A 183 -7.14 24.69 -0.57
CA ASN A 183 -6.02 25.45 -1.13
C ASN A 183 -4.66 25.13 -0.49
N LEU A 184 -4.53 23.98 0.17
CA LEU A 184 -3.27 23.53 0.72
C LEU A 184 -2.44 22.92 -0.41
N PRO A 185 -1.29 23.49 -0.79
CA PRO A 185 -0.46 22.90 -1.82
C PRO A 185 0.12 21.57 -1.33
N ASP A 186 0.38 20.65 -2.26
CA ASP A 186 0.95 19.33 -1.96
C ASP A 186 2.29 19.45 -1.19
N THR A 187 3.08 20.51 -1.42
CA THR A 187 4.35 20.76 -0.72
C THR A 187 4.19 21.07 0.77
N ASP A 188 3.02 21.55 1.17
CA ASP A 188 2.71 21.84 2.58
C ASP A 188 1.99 20.66 3.25
N LEU A 189 1.26 19.86 2.47
CA LEU A 189 0.62 18.63 2.91
C LEU A 189 1.64 17.49 3.10
N MET A 190 2.59 17.37 2.17
CA MET A 190 3.50 16.23 2.03
C MET A 190 4.96 16.67 2.00
N LYS A 191 5.82 15.90 2.67
CA LYS A 191 7.28 16.01 2.59
C LYS A 191 7.86 14.60 2.46
N LEU A 192 8.08 14.19 1.21
CA LEU A 192 8.47 12.82 0.89
C LEU A 192 9.81 12.46 1.52
N ASN A 193 9.89 11.25 2.07
CA ASN A 193 11.16 10.66 2.43
C ASN A 193 11.78 9.98 1.20
N PRO A 194 12.90 10.48 0.64
CA PRO A 194 13.47 9.96 -0.59
C PRO A 194 13.99 8.52 -0.48
N ASP A 195 14.27 8.04 0.74
CA ASP A 195 14.62 6.63 0.96
C ASP A 195 13.42 5.69 0.83
N GLU A 196 12.19 6.21 0.86
CA GLU A 196 10.94 5.43 0.84
C GLU A 196 10.13 5.68 -0.43
N VAL A 197 10.04 6.93 -0.89
CA VAL A 197 9.15 7.39 -1.95
C VAL A 197 9.93 8.25 -2.94
N SER A 198 9.80 7.93 -4.23
CA SER A 198 10.44 8.66 -5.32
C SER A 198 9.51 9.63 -6.05
N ASP A 199 8.20 9.38 -6.02
CA ASP A 199 7.19 10.19 -6.69
C ASP A 199 5.81 9.94 -6.07
N VAL A 200 4.86 10.86 -6.26
CA VAL A 200 3.46 10.74 -5.84
C VAL A 200 2.52 11.30 -6.89
N ARG A 201 1.32 10.74 -7.00
CA ARG A 201 0.29 11.25 -7.90
C ARG A 201 -1.11 11.12 -7.29
N TRP A 202 -1.96 12.08 -7.62
CA TRP A 202 -3.39 12.04 -7.33
C TRP A 202 -4.12 11.48 -8.56
N MET A 203 -4.76 10.32 -8.42
CA MET A 203 -5.37 9.59 -9.54
C MET A 203 -6.86 9.34 -9.33
N THR A 204 -7.64 9.57 -10.37
CA THR A 204 -9.05 9.17 -10.46
C THR A 204 -9.17 7.67 -10.72
N PHE A 205 -10.35 7.07 -10.52
CA PHE A 205 -10.56 5.66 -10.85
C PHE A 205 -10.35 5.37 -12.35
N SER A 206 -10.70 6.31 -13.22
CA SER A 206 -10.50 6.19 -14.68
C SER A 206 -9.03 6.01 -15.06
N ASP A 207 -8.10 6.59 -14.32
CA ASP A 207 -6.67 6.47 -14.60
C ASP A 207 -6.18 5.01 -14.42
N PHE A 208 -6.87 4.21 -13.60
CA PHE A 208 -6.59 2.78 -13.41
C PHE A 208 -7.15 1.88 -14.51
N ASN A 209 -8.03 2.36 -15.38
CA ASN A 209 -8.56 1.53 -16.46
C ASN A 209 -7.47 1.14 -17.46
N TYR A 210 -6.49 2.02 -17.70
CA TYR A 210 -5.32 1.72 -18.54
C TYR A 210 -4.40 0.65 -17.93
N MET A 211 -4.51 0.39 -16.62
CA MET A 211 -3.72 -0.62 -15.90
C MET A 211 -4.34 -2.02 -15.90
N LYS A 212 -5.56 -2.18 -16.44
CA LYS A 212 -6.22 -3.49 -16.56
C LYS A 212 -5.69 -4.30 -17.76
N CYS A 213 -5.12 -3.63 -18.75
CA CYS A 213 -4.66 -4.24 -20.00
C CYS A 213 -3.26 -4.87 -19.87
N SER A 214 -3.00 -5.94 -20.63
CA SER A 214 -1.67 -6.53 -20.69
C SER A 214 -0.72 -5.62 -21.49
N PRO A 215 0.62 -5.71 -21.29
CA PRO A 215 1.57 -4.95 -22.10
C PRO A 215 1.42 -5.14 -23.63
N ARG A 216 0.83 -6.27 -24.06
CA ARG A 216 0.60 -6.58 -25.49
C ARG A 216 -0.59 -5.82 -26.09
N ASP A 217 -1.53 -5.38 -25.26
CA ASP A 217 -2.74 -4.67 -25.71
C ASP A 217 -2.47 -3.18 -25.96
N HIS A 218 -1.35 -2.65 -25.46
CA HIS A 218 -0.96 -1.24 -25.62
C HIS A 218 -0.42 -0.87 -27.01
N MET A 219 -0.17 -1.84 -27.90
CA MET A 219 0.38 -1.57 -29.24
C MET A 219 -0.62 -0.88 -30.20
N ASN A 220 -1.91 -0.77 -29.84
CA ASN A 220 -2.96 -0.26 -30.75
C ASN A 220 -3.72 0.99 -30.27
N THR A 221 -3.35 1.63 -29.16
CA THR A 221 -4.01 2.87 -28.71
C THR A 221 -3.03 4.03 -28.71
N ALA A 222 -3.16 4.88 -29.72
CA ALA A 222 -2.40 6.12 -29.83
C ALA A 222 -2.76 7.11 -28.71
N LYS A 223 -1.71 7.77 -28.17
CA LYS A 223 -1.71 9.01 -27.38
C LYS A 223 -2.28 8.97 -25.95
N THR A 224 -1.45 8.55 -25.01
CA THR A 224 -1.20 9.30 -23.77
C THR A 224 0.30 9.26 -23.47
N SER A 225 0.90 10.41 -23.17
CA SER A 225 2.34 10.67 -23.06
C SER A 225 2.99 10.15 -21.77
N ASP A 226 2.43 9.12 -21.13
CA ASP A 226 2.87 8.67 -19.82
C ASP A 226 3.12 7.16 -19.85
N SER A 227 4.26 6.78 -20.42
CA SER A 227 4.74 5.39 -20.52
C SER A 227 5.02 4.73 -19.16
N ASP A 228 4.86 5.45 -18.05
CA ASP A 228 5.22 5.04 -16.69
C ASP A 228 4.12 4.24 -15.96
N PHE A 229 2.88 4.22 -16.45
CA PHE A 229 1.73 3.59 -15.79
C PHE A 229 1.10 2.46 -16.64
N CYS A 230 1.59 1.24 -16.43
CA CYS A 230 1.03 0.02 -17.01
C CYS A 230 0.85 -1.03 -15.90
N ARG A 231 0.17 -2.15 -16.19
CA ARG A 231 -0.07 -3.21 -15.18
C ARG A 231 1.22 -3.66 -14.49
N SER A 232 2.31 -3.81 -15.22
CA SER A 232 3.61 -4.24 -14.67
C SER A 232 4.34 -3.17 -13.86
N SER A 233 3.91 -1.91 -13.90
CA SER A 233 4.53 -0.85 -13.11
C SER A 233 3.86 -0.62 -11.75
N ILE A 234 2.77 -1.32 -11.45
CA ILE A 234 2.12 -1.31 -10.12
C ILE A 234 2.43 -2.56 -9.29
N THR A 235 2.32 -2.46 -7.98
CA THR A 235 2.58 -3.54 -7.03
C THR A 235 1.57 -4.70 -7.12
N PRO A 236 1.98 -5.95 -6.84
CA PRO A 236 1.11 -7.13 -6.98
C PRO A 236 -0.21 -7.07 -6.21
N TRP A 237 -0.21 -6.55 -4.98
CA TRP A 237 -1.45 -6.41 -4.21
C TRP A 237 -2.42 -5.42 -4.85
N LEU A 238 -1.92 -4.30 -5.41
CA LEU A 238 -2.75 -3.33 -6.10
C LEU A 238 -3.34 -3.93 -7.39
N ARG A 239 -2.57 -4.76 -8.12
CA ARG A 239 -3.10 -5.56 -9.25
C ARG A 239 -4.23 -6.47 -8.81
N GLY A 240 -4.09 -7.14 -7.67
CA GLY A 240 -5.11 -8.02 -7.12
C GLY A 240 -6.38 -7.29 -6.69
N LEU A 241 -6.24 -6.14 -6.02
CA LEU A 241 -7.39 -5.28 -5.68
C LEU A 241 -8.12 -4.79 -6.93
N LEU A 242 -7.40 -4.45 -8.00
CA LEU A 242 -7.98 -4.09 -9.30
C LEU A 242 -8.71 -5.27 -9.95
N ALA A 243 -8.07 -6.43 -10.02
CA ALA A 243 -8.61 -7.64 -10.65
C ALA A 243 -9.90 -8.12 -9.98
N ARG A 244 -9.99 -7.96 -8.66
CA ARG A 244 -11.17 -8.34 -7.86
C ARG A 244 -12.23 -7.25 -7.74
N GLY A 245 -12.05 -6.09 -8.38
CA GLY A 245 -12.97 -4.95 -8.28
C GLY A 245 -12.98 -4.26 -6.91
N LEU A 246 -12.05 -4.60 -6.02
CA LEU A 246 -11.96 -4.04 -4.67
C LEU A 246 -11.50 -2.59 -4.69
N LEU A 247 -10.65 -2.20 -5.64
CA LEU A 247 -10.29 -0.78 -5.79
C LEU A 247 -11.50 0.06 -6.17
N GLN A 248 -12.36 -0.42 -7.09
CA GLN A 248 -13.60 0.29 -7.44
C GLN A 248 -14.49 0.46 -6.21
N LYS A 249 -14.63 -0.60 -5.42
CA LYS A 249 -15.41 -0.60 -4.18
C LYS A 249 -14.84 0.38 -3.13
N LEU A 250 -13.52 0.58 -3.09
CA LEU A 250 -12.87 1.59 -2.24
C LEU A 250 -13.24 3.01 -2.68
N PHE A 251 -13.23 3.29 -3.98
CA PHE A 251 -13.69 4.58 -4.52
C PHE A 251 -15.17 4.83 -4.18
N SER A 252 -16.05 3.85 -4.40
CA SER A 252 -17.48 3.96 -4.07
C SER A 252 -17.72 4.22 -2.58
N TRP A 253 -17.00 3.53 -1.70
CA TRP A 253 -17.07 3.78 -0.25
C TRP A 253 -16.62 5.20 0.09
N ALA A 254 -15.50 5.65 -0.49
CA ALA A 254 -14.95 6.98 -0.21
C ALA A 254 -15.90 8.08 -0.71
N GLU A 255 -16.46 7.95 -1.91
CA GLU A 255 -17.44 8.88 -2.47
C GLU A 255 -18.69 8.97 -1.59
N ALA A 256 -19.23 7.82 -1.18
CA ALA A 256 -20.39 7.77 -0.30
C ALA A 256 -20.11 8.41 1.09
N SER A 257 -18.87 8.36 1.57
CA SER A 257 -18.48 8.96 2.86
C SER A 257 -18.37 10.49 2.83
N CYS A 258 -18.22 11.11 1.65
CA CYS A 258 -18.03 12.56 1.50
C CYS A 258 -19.33 13.33 1.30
N GLY A 259 -20.41 12.67 0.90
CA GLY A 259 -21.65 13.33 0.50
C GLY A 259 -22.58 13.69 1.66
N ASN A 260 -23.36 14.77 1.47
CA ASN A 260 -24.68 14.94 2.11
C ASN A 260 -25.74 13.97 1.53
N HIS A 261 -25.32 12.98 0.73
CA HIS A 261 -26.20 11.97 0.17
C HIS A 261 -26.78 11.12 1.29
N LEU A 262 -28.05 10.70 1.11
CA LEU A 262 -28.87 10.00 2.10
C LEU A 262 -28.01 9.02 2.90
N ARG A 263 -27.98 9.17 4.23
CA ARG A 263 -27.25 8.30 5.19
C ARG A 263 -27.38 6.82 4.84
N GLU A 264 -28.50 6.43 4.24
CA GLU A 264 -28.80 5.10 3.71
C GLU A 264 -27.80 4.61 2.64
N ASN A 265 -27.39 5.46 1.69
CA ASN A 265 -26.41 5.10 0.65
C ASN A 265 -25.04 4.79 1.26
N PHE A 266 -24.57 5.63 2.19
CA PHE A 266 -23.31 5.35 2.90
C PHE A 266 -23.40 4.08 3.73
N LEU A 267 -24.51 3.87 4.46
CA LEU A 267 -24.71 2.64 5.24
C LEU A 267 -24.71 1.39 4.36
N ALA A 268 -25.33 1.43 3.18
CA ALA A 268 -25.31 0.32 2.24
C ALA A 268 -23.89 0.01 1.73
N GLU A 269 -23.14 1.04 1.33
CA GLU A 269 -21.74 0.88 0.90
C GLU A 269 -20.85 0.37 2.04
N ASP A 270 -21.00 0.90 3.26
CA ASP A 270 -20.23 0.49 4.43
C ASP A 270 -20.53 -0.95 4.88
N GLN A 271 -21.80 -1.37 4.83
CA GLN A 271 -22.23 -2.73 5.13
C GLN A 271 -21.84 -3.74 4.05
N SER A 272 -21.62 -3.28 2.81
CA SER A 272 -21.13 -4.14 1.74
C SER A 272 -19.74 -4.72 2.05
N TRP A 273 -18.97 -4.09 2.93
CA TRP A 273 -17.68 -4.56 3.42
C TRP A 273 -17.83 -5.49 4.63
N ASP A 274 -17.80 -6.80 4.35
CA ASP A 274 -17.79 -7.83 5.39
C ASP A 274 -16.40 -7.91 6.07
N ARG A 275 -16.25 -7.13 7.14
CA ARG A 275 -15.01 -7.04 7.96
C ARG A 275 -14.64 -8.34 8.67
N THR A 276 -15.58 -9.28 8.76
CA THR A 276 -15.35 -10.59 9.39
C THR A 276 -14.64 -11.57 8.46
N LYS A 277 -14.76 -11.36 7.14
CA LYS A 277 -14.14 -12.22 6.13
C LYS A 277 -12.75 -11.73 5.72
N ILE A 278 -11.92 -12.69 5.36
CA ILE A 278 -10.62 -12.47 4.71
C ILE A 278 -10.80 -12.79 3.24
N ILE A 279 -10.46 -11.84 2.38
CA ILE A 279 -10.51 -12.01 0.93
C ILE A 279 -9.17 -12.57 0.46
N HIS A 280 -9.19 -13.69 -0.25
CA HIS A 280 -7.97 -14.30 -0.76
C HIS A 280 -7.68 -13.78 -2.17
N LEU A 281 -6.51 -13.18 -2.38
CA LEU A 281 -6.00 -12.89 -3.73
C LEU A 281 -5.21 -14.11 -4.21
N SER A 282 -5.61 -14.66 -5.35
CA SER A 282 -4.91 -15.76 -5.99
C SER A 282 -3.60 -15.29 -6.63
N SER A 283 -2.72 -16.23 -6.98
CA SER A 283 -1.51 -15.94 -7.76
C SER A 283 -1.84 -15.25 -9.09
N GLU A 284 -2.99 -15.54 -9.68
CA GLU A 284 -3.46 -14.96 -10.93
C GLU A 284 -3.94 -13.52 -10.74
N ASP A 285 -4.55 -13.22 -9.59
CA ASP A 285 -4.99 -11.86 -9.28
C ASP A 285 -3.80 -10.89 -9.15
N VAL A 286 -2.70 -11.36 -8.54
CA VAL A 286 -1.52 -10.53 -8.21
C VAL A 286 -0.45 -10.47 -9.31
N LYS A 287 -0.57 -11.28 -10.38
CA LYS A 287 0.31 -11.23 -11.57
C LYS A 287 0.02 -10.01 -12.43
#